data_AF-A0AAD2ZU04-F1
#
_entry.id   AF-A0AAD2ZU04-F1
#
_cell.length_a   1.000
_cell.length_b   1.000
_cell.length_c   1.000
_cell.angle_alpha   90.00
_cell.angle_beta   90.00
_cell.angle_gamma   90.00
#
_symmetry.space_group_name_H-M   'P 1'
#
loop_
_entity.id
_entity.type
_entity.pdbx_description
1 polymer ?
#
loop_
_entity_poly.entity_id
_entity_poly.type
_entity_poly.pdbx_seq_one_letter_code
_entity_poly.pdbx_strand_id
1 'polypeptide(L)'
;MAKPDITKQEVIRSSFGCEGTRLFLVYDAGSGAYRLATRWQWLAAFDSIWDACDAFEALELLAGCEKQIAGPIKHEIKRVPRHSFGSAQNTMGRLNYLINSVERRLQGLRPIRCGSKGSVERWIAA
;
A
#
# COMPACT_ATOMS: atom_id res chain seq x y z
N MET A 1 -7.32 26.40 8.62
CA MET A 1 -7.27 25.04 8.03
C MET A 1 -8.69 24.71 7.60
N ALA A 2 -8.98 24.71 6.29
CA ALA A 2 -10.34 24.50 5.80
C ALA A 2 -10.81 23.07 6.14
N LYS A 3 -12.02 22.93 6.68
CA LYS A 3 -12.64 21.61 6.87
C LYS A 3 -12.82 20.97 5.48
N PRO A 4 -12.36 19.74 5.26
CA PRO A 4 -12.60 19.07 3.98
C PRO A 4 -14.10 18.96 3.76
N ASP A 5 -14.55 19.39 2.58
CA ASP A 5 -15.95 19.34 2.17
C ASP A 5 -16.35 17.88 1.94
N ILE A 6 -17.06 17.31 2.92
CA ILE A 6 -17.42 15.88 2.99
C ILE A 6 -18.28 15.48 1.78
N THR A 7 -18.92 16.44 1.10
CA THR A 7 -19.78 16.23 -0.07
C THR A 7 -19.03 15.77 -1.34
N LYS A 8 -17.68 15.75 -1.32
CA LYS A 8 -16.83 15.41 -2.47
C LYS A 8 -16.03 14.13 -2.29
N GLN A 9 -16.43 13.27 -1.35
CA GLN A 9 -15.78 11.98 -1.09
C GLN A 9 -16.64 10.83 -1.58
N GLU A 10 -16.04 9.92 -2.33
CA GLU A 10 -16.70 8.73 -2.87
C GLU A 10 -15.99 7.48 -2.37
N VAL A 11 -16.72 6.57 -1.74
CA VAL A 11 -16.17 5.26 -1.33
C VAL A 11 -16.15 4.34 -2.54
N ILE A 12 -14.94 4.04 -3.04
CA ILE A 12 -14.75 3.15 -4.18
C ILE A 12 -14.89 1.68 -3.77
N ARG A 13 -14.28 1.32 -2.63
CA ARG A 13 -14.27 -0.05 -2.12
C ARG A 13 -14.26 -0.04 -0.60
N SER A 14 -14.88 -1.05 0.01
CA SER A 14 -14.73 -1.33 1.43
C SER A 14 -14.62 -2.82 1.67
N SER A 15 -13.84 -3.20 2.67
CA SER A 15 -13.66 -4.59 3.12
C SER A 15 -13.27 -4.61 4.60
N PHE A 16 -12.85 -5.76 5.09
CA PHE A 16 -12.33 -5.96 6.44
C PHE A 16 -10.91 -6.51 6.36
N GLY A 17 -9.99 -5.97 7.15
CA GLY A 17 -8.67 -6.57 7.35
C GLY A 17 -8.75 -7.84 8.21
N CYS A 18 -7.62 -8.54 8.35
CA CYS A 18 -7.53 -9.77 9.14
C CYS A 18 -7.99 -9.61 10.61
N GLU A 19 -7.84 -8.42 11.18
CA GLU A 19 -8.25 -8.09 12.56
C GLU A 19 -9.73 -7.68 12.69
N GLY A 20 -10.50 -7.73 11.60
CA GLY A 20 -11.91 -7.30 11.58
C GLY A 20 -12.12 -5.78 11.52
N THR A 21 -11.04 -4.99 11.39
CA THR A 21 -11.16 -3.54 11.15
C THR A 21 -11.71 -3.28 9.76
N ARG A 22 -12.73 -2.42 9.67
CA ARG A 22 -13.28 -1.99 8.37
C ARG A 22 -12.34 -1.03 7.66
N LEU A 23 -11.95 -1.42 6.44
CA LEU A 23 -11.09 -0.67 5.54
C LEU A 23 -11.92 0.00 4.45
N PHE A 24 -11.51 1.20 4.05
CA PHE A 24 -12.12 1.99 2.98
C PHE A 24 -11.06 2.49 2.01
N LEU A 25 -11.34 2.35 0.72
CA LEU A 25 -10.69 3.08 -0.34
C LEU A 25 -11.63 4.19 -0.78
N VAL A 26 -11.22 5.44 -0.58
CA VAL A 26 -12.04 6.63 -0.82
C VAL A 26 -11.36 7.51 -1.84
N TYR A 27 -12.08 7.94 -2.87
CA TYR A 27 -11.65 9.04 -3.73
C TYR A 27 -12.05 10.36 -3.07
N ASP A 28 -11.07 11.23 -2.83
CA ASP A 28 -11.26 12.55 -2.25
C ASP A 28 -11.07 13.60 -3.35
N ALA A 29 -12.16 14.03 -3.98
CA ALA A 29 -12.13 14.98 -5.09
C ALA A 29 -11.67 16.39 -4.67
N GLY A 30 -11.66 16.71 -3.37
CA GLY A 30 -11.06 17.94 -2.86
C GLY A 30 -9.54 17.96 -3.00
N SER A 31 -8.91 16.79 -2.85
CA SER A 31 -7.45 16.61 -3.03
C SER A 31 -7.05 16.00 -4.38
N GLY A 32 -8.01 15.45 -5.12
CA GLY A 32 -7.75 14.66 -6.33
C GLY A 32 -6.98 13.37 -6.05
N ALA A 33 -7.12 12.80 -4.84
CA ALA A 33 -6.31 11.66 -4.39
C ALA A 33 -7.17 10.49 -3.89
N TYR A 34 -6.62 9.29 -4.02
CA TYR A 34 -7.18 8.04 -3.52
C TYR A 34 -6.63 7.75 -2.12
N ARG A 35 -7.50 7.67 -1.13
CA ARG A 35 -7.13 7.59 0.29
C ARG A 35 -7.57 6.26 0.87
N LEU A 36 -6.65 5.60 1.57
CA LEU A 36 -6.96 4.49 2.45
C LEU A 36 -7.37 5.03 3.82
N ALA A 37 -8.44 4.47 4.37
CA ALA A 37 -8.95 4.86 5.67
C ALA A 37 -9.50 3.65 6.42
N THR A 38 -9.58 3.83 7.73
CA THR A 38 -10.48 3.07 8.60
C THR A 38 -11.68 3.95 8.95
N ARG A 39 -12.61 3.43 9.75
CA ARG A 39 -13.67 4.25 10.35
C ARG A 39 -13.13 5.46 11.14
N TRP A 40 -11.93 5.34 11.72
CA TRP A 40 -11.42 6.27 12.72
C TRP A 40 -10.34 7.22 12.21
N GLN A 41 -9.63 6.84 11.15
CA GLN A 41 -8.47 7.59 10.68
C GLN A 41 -8.14 7.32 9.22
N TRP A 42 -7.54 8.33 8.59
CA TRP A 42 -6.87 8.21 7.30
C TRP A 42 -5.50 7.54 7.47
N LEU A 43 -5.15 6.61 6.58
CA LEU A 43 -3.94 5.79 6.65
C LEU A 43 -2.89 6.22 5.63
N ALA A 44 -3.27 6.29 4.35
CA ALA A 44 -2.38 6.64 3.26
C ALA A 44 -3.17 7.32 2.13
N ALA A 45 -2.46 8.01 1.25
CA ALA A 45 -3.02 8.66 0.06
C ALA A 45 -2.13 8.38 -1.15
N PHE A 46 -2.75 8.21 -2.31
CA PHE A 46 -2.14 7.81 -3.58
C PHE A 46 -2.72 8.64 -4.72
N ASP A 47 -1.88 8.94 -5.71
CA ASP A 47 -2.29 9.72 -6.88
C ASP A 47 -2.92 8.83 -7.97
N SER A 48 -2.66 7.52 -7.89
CA SER A 48 -3.10 6.51 -8.84
C SER A 48 -4.07 5.53 -8.19
N ILE A 49 -5.23 5.30 -8.83
CA ILE A 49 -6.22 4.31 -8.38
C ILE A 49 -5.61 2.91 -8.28
N TRP A 50 -4.71 2.60 -9.21
CA TRP A 50 -4.03 1.32 -9.32
C TRP A 50 -3.14 1.03 -8.12
N ASP A 51 -2.33 2.02 -7.72
CA ASP A 51 -1.49 1.93 -6.53
C ASP A 51 -2.34 1.85 -5.26
N ALA A 52 -3.46 2.61 -5.23
CA ALA A 52 -4.38 2.57 -4.11
C ALA A 52 -5.08 1.21 -3.97
N CYS A 53 -5.42 0.54 -5.08
CA CYS A 53 -5.97 -0.81 -5.08
C CYS A 53 -4.94 -1.85 -4.59
N ASP A 54 -3.70 -1.80 -5.08
CA ASP A 54 -2.63 -2.70 -4.60
C ASP A 54 -2.41 -2.52 -3.09
N ALA A 55 -2.41 -1.27 -2.63
CA ALA A 55 -2.28 -0.94 -1.22
C ALA A 55 -3.48 -1.42 -0.38
N PHE A 56 -4.69 -1.30 -0.92
CA PHE A 56 -5.91 -1.77 -0.26
C PHE A 56 -5.89 -3.29 -0.08
N GLU A 57 -5.56 -4.03 -1.14
CA GLU A 57 -5.51 -5.50 -1.11
C GLU A 57 -4.38 -6.01 -0.20
N ALA A 58 -3.23 -5.34 -0.22
CA ALA A 58 -2.13 -5.69 0.70
C ALA A 58 -2.53 -5.45 2.16
N LEU A 59 -3.21 -4.34 2.44
CA LEU A 59 -3.68 -4.02 3.79
C LEU A 59 -4.79 -4.98 4.26
N GLU A 60 -5.62 -5.48 3.34
CA GLU A 60 -6.66 -6.49 3.62
C GLU A 60 -6.05 -7.82 4.07
N LEU A 61 -4.89 -8.20 3.52
CA LEU A 61 -4.23 -9.49 3.74
C LEU A 61 -3.14 -9.47 4.82
N LEU A 62 -2.67 -8.30 5.24
CA LEU A 62 -1.64 -8.17 6.27
C LEU A 62 -2.27 -8.10 7.66
N ALA A 63 -1.76 -8.92 8.58
CA ALA A 63 -2.15 -8.88 9.99
C ALA A 63 -1.39 -7.79 10.76
N GLY A 64 -2.03 -7.22 11.78
CA GLY A 64 -1.46 -6.19 12.65
C GLY A 64 -2.07 -4.79 12.47
N CYS A 65 -1.40 -3.78 13.05
CA CYS A 65 -1.93 -2.42 13.09
C CYS A 65 -1.87 -1.73 11.73
N GLU A 66 -3.03 -1.37 11.17
CA GLU A 66 -3.17 -0.80 9.83
C GLU A 66 -2.38 0.50 9.66
N LYS A 67 -2.28 1.28 10.74
CA LYS A 67 -1.51 2.53 10.76
C LYS A 67 -0.01 2.29 10.59
N GLN A 68 0.50 1.23 11.21
CA GLN A 68 1.91 0.86 11.11
C GLN A 68 2.22 0.24 9.74
N ILE A 69 1.25 -0.46 9.14
CA ILE A 69 1.39 -1.18 7.88
C ILE A 69 1.28 -0.24 6.65
N ALA A 70 0.39 0.75 6.70
CA ALA A 70 0.10 1.61 5.55
C ALA A 70 1.30 2.44 5.07
N GLY A 71 2.16 2.89 5.99
CA GLY A 71 3.40 3.61 5.67
C GLY A 71 4.39 2.78 4.84
N PRO A 72 4.80 1.59 5.33
CA PRO A 72 5.58 0.61 4.59
C PRO A 72 4.98 0.26 3.22
N ILE A 73 3.68 0.00 3.12
CA ILE A 73 3.01 -0.27 1.84
C ILE A 73 3.24 0.87 0.85
N LYS A 74 2.94 2.11 1.27
CA LYS A 74 3.10 3.29 0.41
C LYS A 74 4.55 3.49 -0.01
N HIS A 75 5.50 3.27 0.88
CA HIS A 75 6.92 3.35 0.57
C HIS A 75 7.33 2.28 -0.44
N GLU A 76 6.81 1.06 -0.31
CA GLU A 76 7.16 -0.06 -1.17
C GLU A 76 6.57 0.06 -2.58
N ILE A 77 5.34 0.54 -2.71
CA ILE A 77 4.72 0.86 -4.00
C ILE A 77 5.54 1.91 -4.75
N LYS A 78 6.03 2.94 -4.06
CA LYS A 78 6.91 3.95 -4.65
C LYS A 78 8.27 3.38 -5.06
N ARG A 79 8.81 2.43 -4.28
CA ARG A 79 10.11 1.78 -4.55
C ARG A 79 10.05 0.89 -5.78
N VAL A 80 8.97 0.12 -5.92
CA VAL A 80 8.81 -0.86 -6.99
C VAL A 80 7.55 -0.55 -7.79
N PRO A 81 7.63 0.36 -8.78
CA PRO A 81 6.50 0.74 -9.60
C PRO A 81 6.01 -0.43 -10.47
N ARG A 82 4.73 -0.41 -10.87
CA ARG A 82 4.06 -1.50 -11.60
C ARG A 82 4.83 -1.98 -12.84
N HIS A 83 5.43 -1.07 -13.60
CA HIS A 83 6.19 -1.43 -14.80
C HIS A 83 7.45 -2.28 -14.52
N SER A 84 7.96 -2.30 -13.28
CA SER A 84 9.11 -3.13 -12.89
C SER A 84 8.82 -4.63 -12.97
N PHE A 85 7.55 -5.03 -12.97
CA PHE A 85 7.12 -6.43 -13.09
C PHE A 85 7.04 -6.91 -14.56
N GLY A 86 7.36 -6.03 -15.52
CA GLY A 86 7.54 -6.40 -16.93
C GLY A 86 6.29 -7.03 -17.55
N SER A 87 6.48 -8.14 -18.27
CA SER A 87 5.40 -8.98 -18.83
C SER A 87 4.81 -9.97 -17.82
N ALA A 88 5.44 -10.14 -16.65
CA ALA A 88 4.96 -10.97 -15.54
C ALA A 88 4.02 -10.18 -14.60
N GLN A 89 3.13 -9.36 -15.19
CA GLN A 89 2.09 -8.59 -14.50
C GLN A 89 0.96 -9.46 -13.95
N ASN A 90 1.29 -10.62 -13.39
CA ASN A 90 0.31 -11.34 -12.60
C ASN A 90 0.04 -10.50 -11.36
N THR A 91 -1.19 -9.98 -11.24
CA THR A 91 -1.64 -9.13 -10.12
C THR A 91 -1.26 -9.76 -8.77
N MET A 92 -1.42 -11.07 -8.66
CA MET A 92 -1.03 -11.84 -7.46
C MET A 92 0.47 -11.85 -7.19
N GLY A 93 1.32 -11.86 -8.22
CA GLY A 93 2.78 -11.81 -8.05
C GLY A 93 3.24 -10.48 -7.44
N ARG A 94 2.66 -9.38 -7.90
CA ARG A 94 2.94 -8.05 -7.34
C ARG A 94 2.42 -7.92 -5.90
N LEU A 95 1.20 -8.38 -5.66
CA LEU A 95 0.60 -8.35 -4.32
C LEU A 95 1.43 -9.18 -3.32
N ASN A 96 1.81 -10.40 -3.70
CA ASN A 96 2.69 -11.25 -2.91
C ASN A 96 4.04 -10.59 -2.64
N TYR A 97 4.64 -9.96 -3.66
CA TYR A 97 5.90 -9.23 -3.48
C TYR A 97 5.75 -8.08 -2.47
N LEU A 98 4.66 -7.32 -2.57
CA LEU A 98 4.37 -6.18 -1.70
C LEU A 98 4.17 -6.64 -0.24
N ILE A 99 3.35 -7.67 -0.01
CA ILE A 99 3.09 -8.26 1.31
C ILE A 99 4.41 -8.72 1.95
N ASN A 100 5.17 -9.57 1.26
CA ASN A 100 6.47 -10.07 1.75
C ASN A 100 7.44 -8.92 2.06
N SER A 101 7.47 -7.89 1.23
CA SER A 101 8.35 -6.73 1.43
C SER A 101 7.96 -5.92 2.67
N VAL A 102 6.66 -5.77 2.92
CA VAL A 102 6.15 -5.07 4.10
C VAL A 102 6.41 -5.87 5.36
N GLU A 103 6.16 -7.18 5.36
CA GLU A 103 6.48 -8.06 6.50
C GLU A 103 7.96 -8.00 6.86
N ARG A 104 8.85 -8.05 5.86
CA ARG A 104 10.29 -7.89 6.08
C ARG A 104 10.65 -6.54 6.69
N ARG A 105 9.99 -5.45 6.27
CA ARG A 105 10.17 -4.13 6.90
C ARG A 105 9.69 -4.10 8.36
N LEU A 106 8.57 -4.74 8.67
CA LEU A 106 8.07 -4.85 10.04
C LEU A 106 9.02 -5.68 10.92
N GLN A 107 9.74 -6.63 10.33
CA GLN A 107 10.83 -7.38 10.99
C GLN A 107 12.14 -6.58 11.11
N GLY A 108 12.16 -5.30 10.73
CA GLY A 108 13.36 -4.45 10.82
C GLY A 108 14.38 -4.74 9.71
N LEU A 109 13.96 -5.30 8.58
CA LEU A 109 14.82 -5.51 7.42
C LEU A 109 14.64 -4.41 6.38
N ARG A 110 15.70 -4.14 5.61
CA ARG A 110 15.69 -3.26 4.44
C ARG A 110 16.22 -3.97 3.18
N PRO A 111 15.67 -3.68 2.00
CA PRO A 111 16.14 -4.25 0.76
C PRO A 111 17.42 -3.53 0.28
N ILE A 112 18.38 -4.32 -0.20
CA ILE A 112 19.57 -3.88 -0.93
C ILE A 112 19.60 -4.60 -2.27
N ARG A 113 19.82 -3.85 -3.35
CA ARG A 113 20.10 -4.43 -4.66
C ARG A 113 21.59 -4.68 -4.80
N CYS A 114 21.96 -5.91 -5.16
CA CYS A 114 23.33 -6.36 -5.34
C CYS A 114 23.46 -7.22 -6.61
N GLY A 115 24.69 -7.64 -6.92
CA GLY A 115 25.02 -8.40 -8.12
C GLY A 115 25.21 -7.52 -9.36
N SER A 116 25.54 -8.16 -10.49
CA SER A 116 25.72 -7.44 -11.75
C SER A 116 24.41 -6.77 -12.16
N LYS A 117 24.45 -5.45 -12.36
CA LYS A 117 23.29 -4.58 -12.70
C LYS A 117 22.18 -4.52 -11.63
N GLY A 118 22.46 -4.90 -10.38
CA GLY A 118 21.47 -4.86 -9.31
C GLY A 118 20.32 -5.86 -9.51
N SER A 119 20.59 -6.98 -10.17
CA SER A 119 19.62 -8.02 -10.51
C SER A 119 19.13 -8.83 -9.31
N VAL A 120 19.84 -8.80 -8.19
CA VAL A 120 19.50 -9.55 -6.98
C VAL A 120 19.08 -8.60 -5.88
N GLU A 121 17.94 -8.88 -5.26
CA GLU A 121 17.50 -8.18 -4.05
C GLU A 121 17.78 -9.06 -2.82
N ARG A 122 18.56 -8.50 -1.88
CA ARG A 122 18.83 -9.10 -0.57
C ARG A 122 18.22 -8.22 0.52
N TRP A 123 17.70 -8.85 1.57
CA TRP A 123 17.19 -8.16 2.75
C TRP A 123 18.20 -8.27 3.89
N ILE A 124 18.57 -7.14 4.49
CA ILE A 124 19.52 -7.05 5.60
C ILE A 124 18.88 -6.30 6.78
N ALA A 125 19.44 -6.42 7.98
CA ALA A 125 19.03 -5.60 9.12
C ALA A 125 19.14 -4.09 8.78
N ALA A 126 18.10 -3.34 9.16
CA ALA A 126 17.97 -1.91 8.87
C ALA A 126 19.03 -1.05 9.55
#